data_AF-A0A5N6PMF9-F1
#
_entry.id   AF-A0A5N6PMF9-F1
#
_cell.length_a   1.000
_cell.length_b   1.000
_cell.length_c   1.000
_cell.angle_alpha   90.00
_cell.angle_beta   90.00
_cell.angle_gamma   90.00
#
_symmetry.space_group_name_H-M   'P 1'
#
loop_
_entity.id
_entity.type
_entity.pdbx_description
1 polymer ?
#
loop_
_entity_poly.entity_id
_entity_poly.type
_entity_poly.pdbx_seq_one_letter_code
_entity_poly.pdbx_strand_id
1 'polypeptide(L)'
;MNVHGLIKATSSSFWGLHVKDPTKVNATKVGYTSWNMCLPTIRTIAPKPMMINQKKKLPKMVSGLDLGRMVNDGLVFRQNVYIRSYEVGPDQKTSIDTIMNHLQESILNHLKKIGVLQDGFGSTPEMCKKKLIWVMAKMQVVVDRFPMWGDVVQIDAWKAASGKNGMCCNMMFCDPETREILIKASSILVMMNKETRKLSKFPYEVQAELEPYFLNTPLLVKQDTKKWPKQDHSTVDYVSNGLTPRWSDLDINQHVNNVKYIGWILESVPETIMENYELASMTLEYCRECRKNSVLQSRTSVIEIDNGNIANRDHIDCQHLLQLEIGGDNGEIMKGWTKWRSKKLGH
;
A
#
# COMPACT_ATOMS: atom_id res chain seq x y z
N MET A 1 -1.84 -20.10 16.33
CA MET A 1 -1.82 -21.08 15.20
C MET A 1 -0.53 -20.88 14.42
N ASN A 2 0.32 -21.91 14.30
CA ASN A 2 1.63 -21.82 13.66
C ASN A 2 1.48 -21.72 12.12
N VAL A 3 2.39 -21.07 11.39
CA VAL A 3 2.38 -21.00 9.90
C VAL A 3 2.27 -22.40 9.27
N HIS A 4 2.73 -23.44 9.98
CA HIS A 4 2.55 -24.85 9.61
C HIS A 4 1.09 -25.31 9.43
N GLY A 5 0.11 -24.70 10.11
CA GLY A 5 -1.30 -25.13 10.03
C GLY A 5 -2.03 -24.68 8.77
N LEU A 6 -1.52 -23.66 8.06
CA LEU A 6 -2.09 -23.12 6.82
C LEU A 6 -1.53 -23.78 5.55
N ILE A 7 -0.53 -24.66 5.69
CA ILE A 7 0.17 -25.31 4.58
C ILE A 7 -0.36 -26.76 4.44
N LYS A 8 -1.49 -26.93 3.75
CA LYS A 8 -1.78 -28.20 3.07
C LYS A 8 -1.48 -28.02 1.59
N ALA A 9 -0.36 -28.58 1.15
CA ALA A 9 0.01 -28.61 -0.25
C ALA A 9 -0.92 -29.55 -1.02
N THR A 10 -1.70 -29.02 -1.95
CA THR A 10 -2.33 -29.82 -3.01
C THR A 10 -1.47 -29.69 -4.25
N SER A 11 -0.72 -30.76 -4.56
CA SER A 11 0.00 -30.92 -5.81
C SER A 11 -0.98 -31.30 -6.92
N SER A 12 -1.17 -30.42 -7.90
CA SER A 12 -1.68 -30.83 -9.21
C SER A 12 -1.10 -29.93 -10.29
N SER A 13 -0.21 -30.50 -11.10
CA SER A 13 0.25 -29.95 -12.36
C SER A 13 -0.92 -29.82 -13.34
N PHE A 14 -1.11 -28.65 -13.96
CA PHE A 14 -1.97 -28.56 -15.13
C PHE A 14 -1.43 -27.53 -16.14
N TRP A 15 -0.69 -28.04 -17.13
CA TRP A 15 -0.57 -27.40 -18.44
C TRP A 15 -1.72 -27.93 -19.30
N GLY A 16 -2.56 -27.02 -19.78
CA GLY A 16 -3.64 -27.32 -20.72
C GLY A 16 -4.30 -26.04 -21.20
N LEU A 17 -3.97 -25.63 -22.43
CA LEU A 17 -4.65 -24.53 -23.12
C LEU A 17 -6.15 -24.83 -23.26
N HIS A 18 -7.00 -23.85 -22.98
CA HIS A 18 -8.02 -23.42 -23.94
C HIS A 18 -8.52 -22.00 -23.67
N VAL A 19 -8.62 -21.26 -24.76
CA VAL A 19 -8.95 -19.85 -24.95
C VAL A 19 -10.41 -19.54 -24.59
N LYS A 20 -10.66 -18.39 -23.97
CA LYS A 20 -11.78 -17.48 -24.31
C LYS A 20 -11.33 -16.03 -24.10
N ASP A 21 -11.38 -15.28 -25.19
CA ASP A 21 -11.04 -13.87 -25.34
C ASP A 21 -12.25 -12.99 -24.92
N PRO A 22 -12.05 -11.83 -24.29
CA PRO A 22 -13.03 -10.75 -24.39
C PRO A 22 -12.41 -9.43 -24.88
N THR A 23 -12.82 -9.09 -26.10
CA THR A 23 -13.37 -7.79 -26.54
C THR A 23 -12.53 -6.51 -26.38
N LYS A 24 -12.09 -6.04 -27.54
CA LYS A 24 -11.79 -4.66 -27.98
C LYS A 24 -12.35 -3.54 -27.10
N VAL A 25 -11.47 -2.59 -26.73
CA VAL A 25 -11.84 -1.21 -26.41
C VAL A 25 -11.11 -0.29 -27.38
N ASN A 26 -11.89 0.52 -28.09
CA ASN A 26 -11.46 1.47 -29.11
C ASN A 26 -10.63 2.61 -28.49
N ALA A 27 -9.46 2.87 -29.09
CA ALA A 27 -8.69 4.07 -28.83
C ALA A 27 -9.25 5.21 -29.69
N THR A 28 -9.91 6.19 -29.05
CA THR A 28 -10.27 7.44 -29.71
C THR A 28 -9.20 8.48 -29.36
N LYS A 29 -8.46 8.91 -30.39
CA LYS A 29 -7.64 10.13 -30.39
C LYS A 29 -8.47 11.31 -29.89
N VAL A 30 -7.91 12.15 -29.03
CA VAL A 30 -8.39 13.51 -28.83
C VAL A 30 -7.27 14.47 -29.20
N GLY A 31 -7.56 15.30 -30.19
CA GLY A 31 -6.67 16.25 -30.82
C GLY A 31 -6.32 17.43 -29.92
N TYR A 32 -5.17 18.01 -30.22
CA TYR A 32 -4.66 19.23 -29.64
C TYR A 32 -5.33 20.41 -30.38
N THR A 33 -6.11 21.24 -29.69
CA THR A 33 -6.56 22.53 -30.21
C THR A 33 -5.65 23.63 -29.67
N SER A 34 -4.90 24.27 -30.58
CA SER A 34 -4.09 25.45 -30.25
C SER A 34 -5.00 26.65 -30.04
N TRP A 35 -4.90 27.30 -28.88
CA TRP A 35 -5.40 28.65 -28.68
C TRP A 35 -4.21 29.61 -28.55
N ASN A 36 -4.07 30.48 -29.54
CA ASN A 36 -3.22 31.67 -29.48
C ASN A 36 -4.01 32.79 -28.82
N MET A 37 -3.56 33.26 -27.67
CA MET A 37 -3.88 34.60 -27.17
C MET A 37 -2.56 35.25 -26.72
N CYS A 38 -2.19 36.32 -27.41
CA CYS A 38 -1.07 37.20 -27.05
C CYS A 38 -1.48 38.08 -25.87
N LEU A 39 -0.77 37.98 -24.74
CA LEU A 39 -0.77 38.96 -23.65
C LEU A 39 0.63 39.02 -23.01
N PRO A 40 0.98 40.14 -22.36
CA PRO A 40 2.31 40.75 -22.43
C PRO A 40 3.39 40.09 -21.55
N THR A 41 4.63 40.29 -21.98
CA THR A 41 5.89 39.81 -21.41
C THR A 41 6.09 40.19 -19.95
N ILE A 42 5.72 39.29 -19.04
CA ILE A 42 6.29 39.24 -17.69
C ILE A 42 7.42 38.23 -17.74
N ARG A 43 8.67 38.70 -17.58
CA ARG A 43 9.85 37.83 -17.41
C ARG A 43 9.74 37.14 -16.03
N THR A 44 8.91 36.11 -15.94
CA THR A 44 8.97 35.17 -14.83
C THR A 44 10.18 34.28 -15.10
N ILE A 45 11.23 34.41 -14.28
CA ILE A 45 12.36 33.48 -14.27
C ILE A 45 11.77 32.12 -13.95
N ALA A 46 11.59 31.28 -14.98
CA ALA A 46 11.19 29.90 -14.80
C ALA A 46 12.25 29.23 -13.90
N PRO A 47 11.88 28.61 -12.76
CA PRO A 47 12.84 27.84 -12.00
C PRO A 47 13.34 26.72 -12.91
N LYS A 48 14.64 26.72 -13.21
CA LYS A 48 15.30 25.63 -13.92
C LYS A 48 14.91 24.31 -13.24
N PRO A 49 14.49 23.26 -13.99
CA PRO A 49 14.35 21.95 -13.40
C PRO A 49 15.73 21.56 -12.83
N MET A 50 15.82 21.43 -11.51
CA MET A 50 17.01 20.90 -10.84
C MET A 50 17.17 19.44 -11.26
N MET A 51 17.97 19.20 -12.31
CA MET A 51 18.57 17.90 -12.53
C MET A 51 19.66 17.70 -11.47
N ILE A 52 19.28 17.22 -10.29
CA ILE A 52 20.25 16.60 -9.38
C ILE A 52 20.56 15.22 -9.98
N ASN A 53 21.49 15.18 -10.93
CA ASN A 53 22.12 13.94 -11.39
C ASN A 53 23.29 13.59 -10.46
N GLN A 54 23.03 13.53 -9.15
CA GLN A 54 24.00 12.94 -8.22
C GLN A 54 23.82 11.43 -8.28
N LYS A 55 24.89 10.70 -8.64
CA LYS A 55 24.99 9.25 -8.40
C LYS A 55 24.67 9.03 -6.92
N LYS A 56 23.43 8.64 -6.60
CA LYS A 56 22.99 8.39 -5.23
C LYS A 56 23.86 7.28 -4.65
N LYS A 57 24.73 7.64 -3.72
CA LYS A 57 25.46 6.65 -2.93
C LYS A 57 24.40 5.97 -2.06
N LEU A 58 24.13 4.68 -2.29
CA LEU A 58 23.20 3.94 -1.44
C LEU A 58 23.66 4.06 0.03
N PRO A 59 22.73 4.20 0.99
CA PRO A 59 23.09 4.18 2.40
C PRO A 59 23.92 2.93 2.71
N LYS A 60 25.06 3.10 3.39
CA LYS A 60 25.79 1.96 3.97
C LYS A 60 24.95 1.44 5.14
N MET A 61 24.05 0.51 4.86
CA MET A 61 23.27 -0.14 5.92
C MET A 61 24.20 -1.03 6.74
N VAL A 62 24.14 -0.93 8.08
CA VAL A 62 24.96 -1.72 9.00
C VAL A 62 24.73 -3.21 8.76
N SER A 63 25.80 -3.96 8.48
CA SER A 63 25.75 -5.38 8.09
C SER A 63 25.91 -6.37 9.26
N GLY A 64 25.72 -5.92 10.51
CA GLY A 64 26.01 -6.72 11.70
C GLY A 64 24.95 -6.69 12.81
N LEU A 65 23.87 -5.93 12.65
CA LEU A 65 22.69 -6.07 13.52
C LEU A 65 21.82 -7.18 12.94
N ASP A 66 21.42 -8.14 13.76
CA ASP A 66 20.51 -9.23 13.41
C ASP A 66 19.10 -8.67 13.16
N LEU A 67 18.95 -7.93 12.05
CA LEU A 67 17.71 -7.28 11.60
C LEU A 67 16.63 -8.30 11.20
N GLY A 68 16.91 -9.60 11.33
CA GLY A 68 16.02 -10.68 10.96
C GLY A 68 16.74 -11.82 10.25
N ARG A 69 16.04 -12.95 10.21
CA ARG A 69 16.51 -14.21 9.63
C ARG A 69 15.54 -14.73 8.58
N MET A 70 16.05 -15.54 7.67
CA MET A 70 15.19 -16.32 6.79
C MET A 70 14.73 -17.60 7.50
N VAL A 71 13.46 -17.96 7.34
CA VAL A 71 12.83 -19.20 7.80
C VAL A 71 12.05 -19.82 6.63
N ASN A 72 11.46 -21.01 6.82
CA ASN A 72 10.79 -21.78 5.76
C ASN A 72 11.67 -21.90 4.50
N ASP A 73 12.81 -22.58 4.63
CA ASP A 73 13.72 -22.87 3.52
C ASP A 73 14.21 -21.64 2.76
N GLY A 74 14.28 -20.48 3.43
CA GLY A 74 14.75 -19.25 2.80
C GLY A 74 13.66 -18.40 2.16
N LEU A 75 12.37 -18.74 2.32
CA LEU A 75 11.26 -18.07 1.63
C LEU A 75 10.52 -17.03 2.48
N VAL A 76 10.65 -17.10 3.79
CA VAL A 76 9.99 -16.19 4.75
C VAL A 76 11.05 -15.40 5.50
N PHE A 77 10.97 -14.08 5.43
CA PHE A 77 11.78 -13.21 6.27
C PHE A 77 11.09 -13.00 7.61
N ARG A 78 11.82 -13.17 8.71
CA ARG A 78 11.32 -13.02 10.09
C ARG A 78 12.18 -12.04 10.87
N GLN A 79 11.54 -11.07 11.50
CA GLN A 79 12.19 -10.13 12.42
C GLN A 79 11.31 -9.84 13.63
N ASN A 80 11.94 -9.45 14.74
CA ASN A 80 11.24 -8.89 15.89
C ASN A 80 11.43 -7.38 15.89
N VAL A 81 10.37 -6.64 16.15
CA VAL A 81 10.44 -5.19 16.33
C VAL A 81 9.88 -4.82 17.70
N TYR A 82 10.54 -3.87 18.35
CA TYR A 82 10.10 -3.28 19.60
C TYR A 82 9.33 -2.00 19.29
N ILE A 83 8.09 -1.89 19.77
CA ILE A 83 7.24 -0.72 19.55
C ILE A 83 7.75 0.46 20.36
N ARG A 84 8.11 1.53 19.66
CA ARG A 84 8.73 2.74 20.22
C ARG A 84 7.67 3.74 20.66
N SER A 85 8.07 4.66 21.54
CA SER A 85 7.15 5.64 22.13
C SER A 85 6.51 6.58 21.09
N TYR A 86 7.21 6.91 20.01
CA TYR A 86 6.69 7.79 18.94
C TYR A 86 5.88 7.04 17.87
N GLU A 87 5.78 5.71 17.99
CA GLU A 87 5.06 4.84 17.05
C GLU A 87 3.60 4.63 17.47
N VAL A 88 3.23 5.07 18.67
CA VAL A 88 1.90 4.96 19.26
C VAL A 88 1.17 6.29 19.34
N GLY A 89 -0.16 6.23 19.28
CA GLY A 89 -1.05 7.37 19.49
C GLY A 89 -1.36 7.64 20.97
N PRO A 90 -2.23 8.62 21.25
CA PRO A 90 -2.65 8.97 22.61
C PRO A 90 -3.33 7.81 23.37
N ASP A 91 -3.88 6.83 22.65
CA ASP A 91 -4.49 5.62 23.21
C ASP A 91 -3.47 4.48 23.45
N GLN A 92 -2.17 4.80 23.40
CA GLN A 92 -1.03 3.88 23.59
C GLN A 92 -0.93 2.75 22.56
N LYS A 93 -1.74 2.79 21.49
CA LYS A 93 -1.71 1.81 20.41
C LYS A 93 -0.93 2.34 19.22
N THR A 94 -0.27 1.45 18.47
CA THR A 94 0.40 1.83 17.22
C THR A 94 -0.61 2.37 16.21
N SER A 95 -0.22 3.41 15.46
CA SER A 95 -1.01 3.87 14.31
C SER A 95 -0.95 2.86 13.15
N ILE A 96 -1.93 2.91 12.24
CA ILE A 96 -1.87 2.12 11.01
C ILE A 96 -0.65 2.51 10.17
N ASP A 97 -0.26 3.78 10.12
CA ASP A 97 0.95 4.27 9.45
C ASP A 97 2.22 3.58 9.99
N THR A 98 2.34 3.41 11.31
CA THR A 98 3.44 2.66 11.95
C THR A 98 3.48 1.23 11.45
N ILE A 99 2.35 0.51 11.48
CA ILE A 99 2.26 -0.87 11.00
C ILE A 99 2.70 -0.95 9.53
N MET A 100 2.29 0.01 8.72
CA MET A 100 2.59 0.09 7.30
C MET A 100 4.06 0.46 7.01
N ASN A 101 4.70 1.24 7.88
CA ASN A 101 6.14 1.47 7.84
C ASN A 101 6.93 0.19 8.15
N HIS A 102 6.56 -0.55 9.20
CA HIS A 102 7.18 -1.85 9.50
C HIS A 102 6.99 -2.85 8.37
N LEU A 103 5.81 -2.85 7.74
CA LEU A 103 5.51 -3.64 6.54
C LEU A 103 6.49 -3.33 5.40
N GLN A 104 6.63 -2.05 5.06
CA GLN A 104 7.49 -1.63 3.96
C GLN A 104 8.96 -2.00 4.22
N GLU A 105 9.44 -1.74 5.44
CA GLU A 105 10.80 -2.08 5.85
C GLU A 105 11.05 -3.60 5.84
N SER A 106 10.09 -4.40 6.29
CA SER A 106 10.18 -5.87 6.27
C SER A 106 10.31 -6.43 4.85
N ILE A 107 9.57 -5.87 3.88
CA ILE A 107 9.64 -6.29 2.48
C ILE A 107 11.01 -5.95 1.87
N LEU A 108 11.55 -4.76 2.19
CA LEU A 108 12.87 -4.34 1.71
C LEU A 108 13.99 -5.18 2.33
N ASN A 109 13.91 -5.46 3.64
CA ASN A 109 14.87 -6.32 4.33
C ASN A 109 14.81 -7.77 3.82
N HIS A 110 13.63 -8.27 3.47
CA HIS A 110 13.50 -9.56 2.78
C HIS A 110 14.27 -9.54 1.45
N LEU A 111 14.02 -8.57 0.57
CA LEU A 111 14.73 -8.46 -0.73
C LEU A 111 16.25 -8.34 -0.57
N LYS A 112 16.69 -7.60 0.45
CA LYS A 112 18.09 -7.46 0.80
C LYS A 112 18.69 -8.79 1.26
N LYS A 113 17.99 -9.53 2.12
CA LYS A 113 18.48 -10.80 2.69
C LYS A 113 18.61 -11.90 1.64
N ILE A 114 17.72 -11.93 0.65
CA ILE A 114 17.82 -12.85 -0.50
C ILE A 114 18.77 -12.36 -1.60
N GLY A 115 19.39 -11.18 -1.44
CA GLY A 115 20.44 -10.69 -2.34
C GLY A 115 19.97 -10.13 -3.68
N VAL A 116 18.68 -9.81 -3.84
CA VAL A 116 18.14 -9.27 -5.11
C VAL A 116 17.86 -7.77 -5.07
N LEU A 117 18.15 -7.08 -3.96
CA LEU A 117 17.95 -5.63 -3.84
C LEU A 117 19.13 -4.86 -4.45
N GLN A 118 18.92 -4.17 -5.59
CA GLN A 118 19.99 -3.46 -6.29
C GLN A 118 19.99 -1.94 -6.05
N ASP A 119 18.84 -1.28 -6.13
CA ASP A 119 18.73 0.19 -6.09
C ASP A 119 18.44 0.77 -4.70
N GLY A 120 18.31 -0.11 -3.70
CA GLY A 120 18.01 0.24 -2.31
C GLY A 120 16.52 0.41 -2.02
N PHE A 121 15.63 0.31 -3.02
CA PHE A 121 14.18 0.42 -2.82
C PHE A 121 13.37 -0.47 -3.76
N GLY A 122 13.61 -1.78 -3.67
CA GLY A 122 12.76 -2.80 -4.24
C GLY A 122 13.10 -3.30 -5.64
N SER A 123 13.96 -2.61 -6.40
CA SER A 123 14.28 -3.04 -7.78
C SER A 123 15.38 -4.10 -7.79
N THR A 124 15.16 -5.13 -8.60
CA THR A 124 16.14 -6.19 -8.87
C THR A 124 17.12 -5.81 -9.98
N PRO A 125 18.22 -6.55 -10.17
CA PRO A 125 19.16 -6.31 -11.26
C PRO A 125 18.49 -6.30 -12.64
N GLU A 126 17.64 -7.27 -12.97
CA GLU A 126 16.92 -7.28 -14.26
C GLU A 126 15.90 -6.14 -14.38
N MET A 127 15.25 -5.74 -13.28
CA MET A 127 14.38 -4.56 -13.28
C MET A 127 15.16 -3.28 -13.60
N CYS A 128 16.33 -3.09 -13.00
CA CYS A 128 17.18 -1.93 -13.26
C CYS A 128 17.59 -1.86 -14.74
N LYS A 129 17.98 -2.98 -15.35
CA LYS A 129 18.33 -3.04 -16.79
C LYS A 129 17.16 -2.63 -17.70
N LYS A 130 15.94 -2.98 -17.31
CA LYS A 130 14.71 -2.72 -18.08
C LYS A 130 13.98 -1.43 -17.67
N LYS A 131 14.55 -0.65 -16.74
CA LYS A 131 13.97 0.59 -16.19
C LYS A 131 12.59 0.37 -15.56
N LEU A 132 12.41 -0.77 -14.90
CA LEU A 132 11.16 -1.17 -14.24
C LEU A 132 11.23 -0.88 -12.74
N ILE A 133 10.08 -0.54 -12.17
CA ILE A 133 9.87 -0.36 -10.74
C ILE A 133 8.61 -1.11 -10.31
N TRP A 134 8.54 -1.49 -9.04
CA TRP A 134 7.31 -1.95 -8.42
C TRP A 134 6.45 -0.76 -8.00
N VAL A 135 5.17 -0.79 -8.35
CA VAL A 135 4.16 0.12 -7.81
C VAL A 135 3.09 -0.69 -7.10
N MET A 136 2.65 -0.23 -5.93
CA MET A 136 1.57 -0.86 -5.19
C MET A 136 0.26 -0.59 -5.93
N ALA A 137 -0.49 -1.65 -6.22
CA ALA A 137 -1.80 -1.53 -6.88
C ALA A 137 -2.95 -1.72 -5.88
N LYS A 138 -2.76 -2.63 -4.92
CA LYS A 138 -3.76 -2.95 -3.89
C LYS A 138 -3.09 -3.31 -2.57
N MET A 139 -3.73 -2.93 -1.47
CA MET A 139 -3.36 -3.31 -0.11
C MET A 139 -4.59 -3.78 0.64
N GLN A 140 -4.43 -4.82 1.45
CA GLN A 140 -5.45 -5.30 2.36
C GLN A 140 -4.84 -5.58 3.72
N VAL A 141 -5.46 -5.07 4.77
CA VAL A 141 -5.01 -5.22 6.15
C VAL A 141 -6.21 -5.65 6.99
N VAL A 142 -6.00 -6.62 7.87
CA VAL A 142 -6.92 -7.00 8.93
C VAL A 142 -6.16 -6.90 10.23
N VAL A 143 -6.70 -6.12 11.16
CA VAL A 143 -6.13 -5.88 12.47
C VAL A 143 -7.04 -6.54 13.50
N ASP A 144 -6.54 -7.55 14.19
CA ASP A 144 -7.22 -8.15 15.34
C ASP A 144 -6.92 -7.33 16.60
N ARG A 145 -5.65 -6.99 16.83
CA ARG A 145 -5.20 -6.13 17.93
C ARG A 145 -4.03 -5.26 17.49
N PHE A 146 -4.06 -3.99 17.86
CA PHE A 146 -2.90 -3.11 17.70
C PHE A 146 -1.87 -3.38 18.80
N PRO A 147 -0.59 -3.52 18.46
CA PRO A 147 0.50 -3.50 19.43
C PRO A 147 0.52 -2.18 20.23
N MET A 148 1.01 -2.24 21.46
CA MET A 148 1.14 -1.11 22.36
C MET A 148 2.61 -0.74 22.58
N TRP A 149 2.84 0.44 23.16
CA TRP A 149 4.20 0.86 23.51
C TRP A 149 4.85 -0.14 24.47
N GLY A 150 6.07 -0.57 24.14
CA GLY A 150 6.80 -1.57 24.91
C GLY A 150 6.61 -3.01 24.41
N ASP A 151 5.61 -3.26 23.56
CA ASP A 151 5.41 -4.59 22.98
C ASP A 151 6.57 -4.96 22.06
N VAL A 152 6.90 -6.25 22.04
CA VAL A 152 7.71 -6.87 20.99
C VAL A 152 6.78 -7.63 20.08
N VAL A 153 6.84 -7.36 18.78
CA VAL A 153 6.07 -8.09 17.78
C VAL A 153 6.98 -8.79 16.78
N GLN A 154 6.67 -10.05 16.48
CA GLN A 154 7.33 -10.81 15.44
C GLN A 154 6.61 -10.57 14.11
N ILE A 155 7.36 -10.17 13.09
CA ILE A 155 6.87 -9.96 11.74
C ILE A 155 7.41 -11.07 10.84
N ASP A 156 6.51 -11.81 10.21
CA ASP A 156 6.82 -12.74 9.13
C ASP A 156 6.37 -12.12 7.80
N ALA A 157 7.27 -12.04 6.82
CA ALA A 157 7.03 -11.47 5.50
C ALA A 157 7.46 -12.44 4.40
N TRP A 158 6.59 -12.68 3.42
CA TRP A 158 6.89 -13.57 2.29
C TRP A 158 6.25 -13.08 0.99
N LYS A 159 6.76 -13.60 -0.12
CA LYS A 159 6.32 -13.24 -1.46
C LYS A 159 5.60 -14.41 -2.10
N ALA A 160 4.65 -14.11 -2.98
CA ALA A 160 3.96 -15.09 -3.80
C ALA A 160 3.69 -14.49 -5.18
N ALA A 161 3.50 -15.34 -6.19
CA ALA A 161 2.98 -14.88 -7.47
C ALA A 161 1.54 -14.38 -7.33
N SER A 162 1.16 -13.35 -8.08
CA SER A 162 -0.20 -12.82 -8.12
C SER A 162 -0.67 -12.67 -9.57
N GLY A 163 -1.37 -13.69 -10.07
CA GLY A 163 -1.77 -13.75 -11.47
C GLY A 163 -0.56 -13.77 -12.42
N LYS A 164 -0.76 -13.34 -13.67
CA LYS A 164 0.30 -13.37 -14.70
C LYS A 164 1.33 -12.24 -14.59
N ASN A 165 0.95 -11.11 -13.99
CA ASN A 165 1.74 -9.87 -14.06
C ASN A 165 2.04 -9.22 -12.71
N GLY A 166 1.60 -9.83 -11.60
CA GLY A 166 1.72 -9.24 -10.27
C GLY A 166 2.54 -10.09 -9.32
N MET A 167 3.06 -9.43 -8.29
CA MET A 167 3.64 -10.07 -7.12
C MET A 167 2.77 -9.73 -5.92
N CYS A 168 2.52 -10.71 -5.06
CA CYS A 168 1.95 -10.50 -3.75
C CYS A 168 3.06 -10.45 -2.70
N CYS A 169 3.00 -9.50 -1.77
CA CYS A 169 3.74 -9.54 -0.51
C CYS A 169 2.73 -9.74 0.63
N ASN A 170 2.88 -10.84 1.37
CA ASN A 170 2.07 -11.16 2.53
C ASN A 170 2.88 -10.87 3.80
N MET A 171 2.21 -10.37 4.83
CA MET A 171 2.79 -10.24 6.16
C MET A 171 1.83 -10.66 7.26
N MET A 172 2.44 -11.11 8.34
CA MET A 172 1.77 -11.48 9.57
C MET A 172 2.55 -10.94 10.76
N PHE A 173 1.86 -10.22 11.64
CA PHE A 173 2.37 -9.77 12.92
C PHE A 173 1.82 -10.71 13.99
N CYS A 174 2.70 -11.26 14.81
CA CYS A 174 2.33 -12.12 15.92
C CYS A 174 3.00 -11.67 17.21
N ASP A 175 2.33 -11.95 18.31
CA ASP A 175 2.98 -12.00 19.62
C ASP A 175 4.04 -13.13 19.62
N PRO A 176 5.30 -12.84 19.97
CA PRO A 176 6.38 -13.82 19.93
C PRO A 176 6.19 -14.95 20.96
N GLU A 177 5.55 -14.67 22.09
CA GLU A 177 5.37 -15.62 23.19
C GLU A 177 4.09 -16.44 23.02
N THR A 178 2.95 -15.77 22.85
CA THR A 178 1.64 -16.43 22.79
C THR A 178 1.33 -17.00 21.39
N ARG A 179 2.05 -16.53 20.36
CA ARG A 179 1.79 -16.85 18.94
C ARG A 179 0.40 -16.42 18.47
N GLU A 180 -0.23 -15.50 19.19
CA GLU A 180 -1.44 -14.81 18.78
C GLU A 180 -1.15 -13.98 17.52
N ILE A 181 -2.07 -14.02 16.54
CA ILE A 181 -1.93 -13.23 15.31
C ILE A 181 -2.60 -11.88 15.55
N LEU A 182 -1.82 -10.81 15.50
CA LEU A 182 -2.28 -9.45 15.76
C LEU A 182 -2.77 -8.79 14.48
N ILE A 183 -2.02 -8.94 13.39
CA ILE A 183 -2.27 -8.28 12.11
C ILE A 183 -1.92 -9.20 10.95
N LYS A 184 -2.75 -9.17 9.90
CA LYS A 184 -2.47 -9.81 8.61
C LYS A 184 -2.58 -8.78 7.51
N ALA A 185 -1.64 -8.79 6.58
CA ALA A 185 -1.65 -7.90 5.44
C ALA A 185 -1.26 -8.63 4.14
N SER A 186 -1.86 -8.19 3.04
CA SER A 186 -1.53 -8.64 1.69
C SER A 186 -1.50 -7.44 0.74
N SER A 187 -0.40 -7.28 0.01
CA SER A 187 -0.24 -6.21 -0.98
C SER A 187 0.02 -6.79 -2.36
N ILE A 188 -0.64 -6.25 -3.38
CA ILE A 188 -0.40 -6.60 -4.77
C ILE A 188 0.42 -5.48 -5.41
N LEU A 189 1.58 -5.86 -5.96
CA LEU A 189 2.45 -4.97 -6.71
C LEU A 189 2.44 -5.35 -8.18
N VAL A 190 2.50 -4.34 -9.03
CA VAL A 190 2.62 -4.48 -10.48
C VAL A 190 3.83 -3.69 -10.97
N MET A 191 4.38 -4.09 -12.12
CA MET A 191 5.50 -3.37 -12.68
C MET A 191 5.07 -2.16 -13.49
N MET A 192 5.84 -1.09 -13.36
CA MET A 192 5.72 0.11 -14.18
C MET A 192 7.08 0.47 -14.77
N ASN A 193 7.09 0.91 -16.02
CA ASN A 193 8.29 1.49 -16.61
C ASN A 193 8.48 2.93 -16.09
N LYS A 194 9.66 3.19 -15.51
CA LYS A 194 9.98 4.45 -14.81
C LYS A 194 10.00 5.67 -15.72
N GLU A 195 10.30 5.51 -17.01
CA GLU A 195 10.39 6.61 -17.97
C GLU A 195 9.02 6.91 -18.60
N THR A 196 8.37 5.88 -19.13
CA THR A 196 7.08 6.02 -19.83
C THR A 196 5.89 6.14 -18.89
N ARG A 197 6.06 5.77 -17.62
CA ARG A 197 5.00 5.68 -16.60
C ARG A 197 3.83 4.78 -17.00
N LYS A 198 4.09 3.78 -17.86
CA LYS A 198 3.10 2.77 -18.28
C LYS A 198 3.32 1.47 -17.53
N LEU A 199 2.21 0.79 -17.21
CA LEU A 199 2.25 -0.57 -16.66
C LEU A 199 2.98 -1.50 -17.64
N SER A 200 3.79 -2.38 -17.08
CA SER A 200 4.55 -3.40 -17.81
C SER A 200 4.04 -4.79 -17.47
N LYS A 201 4.12 -5.70 -18.44
CA LYS A 201 4.06 -7.14 -18.16
C LYS A 201 5.22 -7.57 -17.27
N PHE A 202 5.11 -8.74 -16.66
CA PHE A 202 6.19 -9.38 -15.90
C PHE A 202 7.21 -9.98 -16.86
N PRO A 203 8.40 -9.38 -17.06
CA PRO A 203 9.40 -9.95 -17.96
C PRO A 203 9.92 -11.26 -17.39
N TYR A 204 10.19 -12.22 -18.28
CA TYR A 204 10.67 -13.54 -17.90
C TYR A 204 11.94 -13.47 -17.04
N GLU A 205 12.88 -12.57 -17.36
CA GLU A 205 14.14 -12.47 -16.64
C GLU A 205 13.95 -11.97 -15.21
N VAL A 206 13.03 -11.02 -14.99
CA VAL A 206 12.67 -10.56 -13.65
C VAL A 206 11.90 -11.66 -12.89
N GLN A 207 11.07 -12.43 -13.59
CA GLN A 207 10.34 -13.55 -12.99
C GLN A 207 11.32 -14.62 -12.51
N ALA A 208 12.28 -15.01 -13.35
CA ALA A 208 13.29 -16.01 -13.03
C ALA A 208 14.17 -15.60 -11.83
N GLU A 209 14.43 -14.31 -11.62
CA GLU A 209 15.13 -13.80 -10.43
C GLU A 209 14.32 -13.97 -9.13
N LEU A 210 12.99 -13.90 -9.20
CA LEU A 210 12.11 -13.81 -8.02
C LEU A 210 11.38 -15.12 -7.70
N GLU A 211 11.06 -15.93 -8.70
CA GLU A 211 10.31 -17.18 -8.58
C GLU A 211 10.90 -18.17 -7.58
N PRO A 212 12.24 -18.34 -7.47
CA PRO A 212 12.84 -19.20 -6.43
C PRO A 212 12.51 -18.78 -5.00
N TYR A 213 12.08 -17.53 -4.79
CA TYR A 213 11.73 -16.95 -3.48
C TYR A 213 10.22 -16.79 -3.28
N PHE A 214 9.41 -17.34 -4.17
CA PHE A 214 7.95 -17.33 -4.04
C PHE A 214 7.45 -18.53 -3.24
N LEU A 215 6.71 -18.24 -2.18
CA LEU A 215 5.92 -19.22 -1.46
C LEU A 215 4.62 -19.46 -2.25
N ASN A 216 4.29 -20.72 -2.53
CA ASN A 216 3.02 -21.07 -3.19
C ASN A 216 1.85 -21.00 -2.20
N THR A 217 1.43 -19.78 -1.88
CA THR A 217 0.30 -19.51 -0.99
C THR A 217 -0.66 -18.50 -1.60
N PRO A 218 -1.98 -18.61 -1.34
CA PRO A 218 -2.93 -17.58 -1.73
C PRO A 218 -2.67 -16.27 -0.95
N LEU A 219 -3.45 -15.23 -1.28
CA LEU A 219 -3.50 -14.01 -0.47
C LEU A 219 -3.90 -14.38 0.97
N LEU A 220 -3.11 -13.90 1.94
CA LEU A 220 -3.36 -14.14 3.36
C LEU A 220 -4.67 -13.51 3.82
N VAL A 221 -4.99 -12.33 3.27
CA VAL A 221 -6.27 -11.65 3.45
C VAL A 221 -7.10 -11.85 2.19
N LYS A 222 -8.32 -12.40 2.32
CA LYS A 222 -9.23 -12.56 1.19
C LYS A 222 -9.66 -11.20 0.65
N GLN A 223 -9.84 -11.11 -0.67
CA GLN A 223 -10.40 -9.93 -1.28
C GLN A 223 -11.85 -9.73 -0.83
N ASP A 224 -12.13 -8.58 -0.23
CA ASP A 224 -13.51 -8.10 -0.14
C ASP A 224 -13.83 -7.49 -1.51
N THR A 225 -14.64 -8.19 -2.31
CA THR A 225 -14.99 -7.80 -3.68
C THR A 225 -16.20 -6.87 -3.72
N LYS A 226 -16.48 -6.13 -2.63
CA LYS A 226 -17.56 -5.15 -2.59
C LYS A 226 -17.40 -4.20 -3.78
N LYS A 227 -18.42 -4.16 -4.63
CA LYS A 227 -18.47 -3.20 -5.75
C LYS A 227 -18.62 -1.81 -5.15
N TRP A 228 -17.92 -0.83 -5.71
CA TRP A 228 -18.10 0.58 -5.37
C TRP A 228 -19.59 0.92 -5.54
N PRO A 229 -20.35 1.16 -4.46
CA PRO A 229 -21.71 1.66 -4.61
C PRO A 229 -21.61 2.96 -5.39
N LYS A 230 -22.51 3.15 -6.36
CA LYS A 230 -22.70 4.49 -6.90
C LYS A 230 -23.18 5.34 -5.73
N GLN A 231 -22.56 6.50 -5.56
CA GLN A 231 -22.84 7.46 -4.49
C GLN A 231 -24.36 7.55 -4.30
N ASP A 232 -24.85 7.00 -3.18
CA ASP A 232 -26.26 7.02 -2.84
C ASP A 232 -26.50 8.21 -1.90
N HIS A 233 -27.71 8.77 -1.95
CA HIS A 233 -28.13 9.94 -1.18
C HIS A 233 -28.20 9.67 0.34
N SER A 234 -27.91 8.45 0.78
CA SER A 234 -27.91 7.97 2.17
C SER A 234 -26.55 8.05 2.87
N THR A 235 -25.53 8.64 2.25
CA THR A 235 -24.17 8.74 2.81
C THR A 235 -23.90 10.12 3.42
N VAL A 236 -23.35 10.15 4.64
CA VAL A 236 -22.79 11.37 5.23
C VAL A 236 -21.35 11.51 4.76
N ASP A 237 -21.07 12.58 4.00
CA ASP A 237 -19.77 12.86 3.43
C ASP A 237 -18.96 13.85 4.29
N TYR A 238 -17.74 13.45 4.62
CA TYR A 238 -16.73 14.27 5.28
C TYR A 238 -15.60 14.56 4.31
N VAL A 239 -15.10 15.79 4.30
CA VAL A 239 -14.11 16.24 3.32
C VAL A 239 -12.99 17.01 4.01
N SER A 240 -11.74 16.70 3.67
CA SER A 240 -10.54 17.44 4.05
C SER A 240 -9.78 17.85 2.79
N ASN A 241 -9.44 19.14 2.72
CA ASN A 241 -8.82 19.80 1.56
C ASN A 241 -7.40 20.28 1.90
N GLY A 242 -6.63 20.65 0.89
CA GLY A 242 -5.32 21.29 1.02
C GLY A 242 -4.19 20.32 1.34
N LEU A 243 -4.41 19.01 1.18
CA LEU A 243 -3.42 18.00 1.51
C LEU A 243 -2.30 18.03 0.48
N THR A 244 -1.10 18.40 0.92
CA THR A 244 0.07 18.57 0.05
C THR A 244 1.25 17.74 0.54
N PRO A 245 2.02 17.10 -0.36
CA PRO A 245 3.25 16.40 0.01
C PRO A 245 4.29 17.34 0.60
N ARG A 246 4.82 16.98 1.77
CA ARG A 246 6.00 17.62 2.36
C ARG A 246 7.28 16.94 1.86
N TRP A 247 8.42 17.57 2.07
CA TRP A 247 9.72 16.98 1.75
C TRP A 247 9.94 15.62 2.44
N SER A 248 9.52 15.51 3.71
CA SER A 248 9.59 14.28 4.51
C SER A 248 8.64 13.16 4.05
N ASP A 249 7.66 13.50 3.21
CA ASP A 249 6.70 12.52 2.68
C ASP A 249 7.24 11.82 1.42
N LEU A 250 8.40 12.26 0.90
CA LEU A 250 9.04 11.69 -0.27
C LEU A 250 9.99 10.55 0.13
N ASP A 251 9.91 9.44 -0.61
CA ASP A 251 10.83 8.32 -0.48
C ASP A 251 12.19 8.58 -1.16
N ILE A 252 13.10 7.60 -1.08
CA ILE A 252 14.41 7.73 -1.72
C ILE A 252 14.33 7.81 -3.25
N ASN A 253 13.20 7.48 -3.86
CA ASN A 253 12.93 7.61 -5.29
C ASN A 253 12.31 8.97 -5.66
N GLN A 254 12.09 9.85 -4.69
CA GLN A 254 11.40 11.14 -4.82
C GLN A 254 9.93 11.00 -5.23
N HIS A 255 9.33 9.84 -4.96
CA HIS A 255 7.89 9.66 -5.02
C HIS A 255 7.30 9.84 -3.63
N VAL A 256 6.02 10.17 -3.55
CA VAL A 256 5.33 10.14 -2.26
C VAL A 256 5.33 8.70 -1.73
N ASN A 257 5.76 8.51 -0.49
CA ASN A 257 5.78 7.21 0.14
C ASN A 257 4.36 6.62 0.23
N ASN A 258 4.20 5.33 -0.12
CA ASN A 258 2.91 4.62 -0.09
C ASN A 258 2.19 4.74 1.26
N VAL A 259 2.94 4.79 2.36
CA VAL A 259 2.37 4.95 3.71
C VAL A 259 1.68 6.30 3.87
N LYS A 260 2.18 7.36 3.22
CA LYS A 260 1.62 8.71 3.37
C LYS A 260 0.19 8.82 2.83
N TYR A 261 -0.11 8.07 1.77
CA TYR A 261 -1.46 8.01 1.22
C TYR A 261 -2.47 7.51 2.25
N ILE A 262 -2.05 6.64 3.18
CA ILE A 262 -2.90 6.07 4.22
C ILE A 262 -3.31 7.14 5.21
N GLY A 263 -2.36 7.94 5.71
CA GLY A 263 -2.69 9.12 6.51
C GLY A 263 -3.65 10.06 5.79
N TRP A 264 -3.38 10.40 4.52
CA TRP A 264 -4.26 11.32 3.78
C TRP A 264 -5.66 10.78 3.51
N ILE A 265 -5.82 9.50 3.17
CA ILE A 265 -7.16 8.94 2.91
C ILE A 265 -8.00 8.85 4.19
N LEU A 266 -7.36 8.75 5.35
CA LEU A 266 -8.01 8.72 6.66
C LEU A 266 -8.21 10.11 7.27
N GLU A 267 -7.59 11.16 6.73
CA GLU A 267 -7.66 12.53 7.26
C GLU A 267 -9.10 13.08 7.37
N SER A 268 -10.00 12.66 6.48
CA SER A 268 -11.41 13.07 6.50
C SER A 268 -12.28 12.20 7.40
N VAL A 269 -11.72 11.19 8.09
CA VAL A 269 -12.49 10.38 9.04
C VAL A 269 -12.89 11.25 10.24
N PRO A 270 -14.19 11.27 10.61
CA PRO A 270 -14.67 12.04 11.76
C PRO A 270 -13.93 11.69 13.04
N GLU A 271 -13.62 12.72 13.84
CA GLU A 271 -12.98 12.56 15.16
C GLU A 271 -13.80 11.63 16.07
N THR A 272 -15.13 11.69 16.01
CA THR A 272 -16.02 10.80 16.76
C THR A 272 -15.81 9.32 16.43
N ILE A 273 -15.44 8.97 15.18
CA ILE A 273 -15.07 7.59 14.81
C ILE A 273 -13.68 7.26 15.37
N MET A 274 -12.71 8.17 15.21
CA MET A 274 -11.34 7.98 15.68
C MET A 274 -11.24 7.79 17.20
N GLU A 275 -12.09 8.49 17.96
CA GLU A 275 -12.15 8.42 19.43
C GLU A 275 -12.82 7.13 19.90
N ASN A 276 -13.98 6.79 19.34
CA ASN A 276 -14.85 5.71 19.86
C ASN A 276 -14.62 4.35 19.19
N TYR A 277 -13.96 4.31 18.03
CA TYR A 277 -13.74 3.08 17.26
C TYR A 277 -12.26 2.89 16.90
N GLU A 278 -11.89 1.64 16.67
CA GLU A 278 -10.55 1.28 16.16
C GLU A 278 -10.66 0.53 14.83
N LEU A 279 -9.66 0.73 13.97
CA LEU A 279 -9.61 0.14 12.64
C LEU A 279 -9.46 -1.39 12.74
N ALA A 280 -10.44 -2.12 12.19
CA ALA A 280 -10.45 -3.58 12.16
C ALA A 280 -10.00 -4.13 10.80
N SER A 281 -10.31 -3.43 9.71
CA SER A 281 -9.78 -3.77 8.39
C SER A 281 -9.69 -2.56 7.47
N MET A 282 -8.80 -2.66 6.49
CA MET A 282 -8.58 -1.64 5.47
C MET A 282 -8.27 -2.31 4.13
N THR A 283 -8.95 -1.89 3.07
CA THR A 283 -8.62 -2.26 1.69
C THR A 283 -8.41 -1.00 0.89
N LEU A 284 -7.25 -0.88 0.23
CA LEU A 284 -6.87 0.29 -0.56
C LEU A 284 -6.55 -0.13 -2.00
N GLU A 285 -6.99 0.67 -2.96
CA GLU A 285 -6.67 0.54 -4.39
C GLU A 285 -5.99 1.82 -4.86
N TYR A 286 -4.75 1.69 -5.31
CA TYR A 286 -3.92 2.79 -5.77
C TYR A 286 -4.14 2.99 -7.27
N CYS A 287 -4.71 4.13 -7.63
CA CYS A 287 -5.09 4.44 -9.01
C CYS A 287 -3.99 5.23 -9.73
N ARG A 288 -3.34 6.16 -9.02
CA ARG A 288 -2.36 7.08 -9.61
C ARG A 288 -1.35 7.59 -8.57
N GLU A 289 -0.14 7.87 -9.04
CA GLU A 289 0.89 8.54 -8.23
C GLU A 289 0.66 10.05 -8.12
N CYS A 290 1.07 10.61 -6.99
CA CYS A 290 1.08 12.03 -6.72
C CYS A 290 2.45 12.62 -7.01
N ARG A 291 2.47 13.86 -7.49
CA ARG A 291 3.70 14.63 -7.68
C ARG A 291 3.92 15.53 -6.47
N LYS A 292 5.14 16.02 -6.29
CA LYS A 292 5.53 16.93 -5.20
C LYS A 292 4.61 18.15 -5.03
N ASN A 293 4.04 18.65 -6.12
CA ASN A 293 3.19 19.85 -6.11
C ASN A 293 1.70 19.53 -6.21
N SER A 294 1.30 18.27 -6.03
CA SER A 294 -0.11 17.88 -6.01
C SER A 294 -0.81 18.46 -4.78
N VAL A 295 -2.03 18.94 -4.96
CA VAL A 295 -2.95 19.31 -3.89
C VAL A 295 -4.11 18.33 -3.92
N LEU A 296 -4.38 17.69 -2.79
CA LEU A 296 -5.29 16.56 -2.67
C LEU A 296 -6.47 16.89 -1.75
N GLN A 297 -7.59 16.28 -2.07
CA GLN A 297 -8.79 16.21 -1.26
C GLN A 297 -9.00 14.77 -0.79
N SER A 298 -9.21 14.62 0.51
CA SER A 298 -9.66 13.39 1.15
C SER A 298 -11.16 13.47 1.37
N ARG A 299 -11.88 12.40 1.03
CA ARG A 299 -13.31 12.27 1.28
C ARG A 299 -13.61 10.94 1.93
N THR A 300 -14.42 10.96 2.98
CA THR A 300 -14.92 9.78 3.69
C THR A 300 -16.44 9.79 3.71
N SER A 301 -17.05 8.71 3.22
CA SER A 301 -18.48 8.47 3.27
C SER A 301 -18.74 7.38 4.31
N VAL A 302 -19.50 7.69 5.36
CA VAL A 302 -19.90 6.70 6.36
C VAL A 302 -21.12 5.94 5.82
N ILE A 303 -21.02 4.62 5.72
CA ILE A 303 -22.08 3.78 5.18
C ILE A 303 -23.06 3.43 6.31
N GLU A 304 -24.27 3.98 6.24
CA GLU A 304 -25.32 3.61 7.19
C GLU A 304 -25.96 2.28 6.79
N ILE A 305 -25.90 1.31 7.72
CA ILE A 305 -26.72 0.09 7.65
C ILE A 305 -27.94 0.36 8.54
N ASP A 306 -28.98 0.98 7.96
CA ASP A 306 -30.30 1.34 8.52
C ASP A 306 -30.44 2.46 9.59
N ASN A 307 -31.32 3.42 9.26
CA ASN A 307 -32.06 4.43 10.06
C ASN A 307 -31.34 5.18 11.21
N GLY A 308 -30.35 6.00 10.89
CA GLY A 308 -30.19 7.33 11.50
C GLY A 308 -29.66 7.42 12.94
N ASN A 309 -29.25 6.32 13.58
CA ASN A 309 -28.57 6.36 14.89
C ASN A 309 -27.20 5.67 14.83
N ILE A 310 -26.14 6.49 14.71
CA ILE A 310 -24.72 6.08 14.72
C ILE A 310 -24.28 5.62 16.14
N ALA A 311 -25.03 5.98 17.18
CA ALA A 311 -24.59 5.92 18.57
C ALA A 311 -24.51 4.52 19.22
N ASN A 312 -24.85 3.43 18.52
CA ASN A 312 -24.93 2.10 19.16
C ASN A 312 -24.57 0.92 18.23
N ARG A 313 -23.61 1.10 17.32
CA ARG A 313 -23.17 0.02 16.41
C ARG A 313 -21.84 -0.56 16.87
N ASP A 314 -21.73 -1.88 16.91
CA ASP A 314 -20.45 -2.56 17.18
C ASP A 314 -19.41 -2.30 16.08
N HIS A 315 -19.87 -1.97 14.86
CA HIS A 315 -19.01 -1.73 13.70
C HIS A 315 -19.53 -0.60 12.82
N ILE A 316 -18.58 0.09 12.16
CA ILE A 316 -18.84 1.11 11.15
C ILE A 316 -18.04 0.77 9.89
N ASP A 317 -18.69 0.83 8.72
CA ASP A 317 -18.02 0.75 7.43
C ASP A 317 -17.89 2.16 6.84
N CYS A 318 -16.69 2.50 6.37
CA CYS A 318 -16.43 3.75 5.66
C CYS A 318 -15.88 3.47 4.27
N GLN A 319 -16.31 4.29 3.31
CA GLN A 319 -15.73 4.36 1.99
C GLN A 319 -14.90 5.64 1.88
N HIS A 320 -13.76 5.56 1.21
CA HIS A 320 -12.85 6.68 1.09
C HIS A 320 -12.42 6.92 -0.35
N LEU A 321 -12.23 8.19 -0.67
CA LEU A 321 -11.65 8.65 -1.93
C LEU A 321 -10.60 9.71 -1.64
N LEU A 322 -9.40 9.48 -2.17
CA LEU A 322 -8.35 10.49 -2.26
C LEU A 322 -8.21 10.90 -3.72
N GLN A 323 -8.30 12.19 -4.00
CA GLN A 323 -8.28 12.73 -5.36
C GLN A 323 -7.52 14.05 -5.45
N LEU A 324 -7.12 14.45 -6.66
CA LEU A 324 -6.63 15.80 -6.93
C LEU A 324 -7.77 16.81 -6.73
N GLU A 325 -7.50 17.93 -6.04
CA GLU A 325 -8.48 19.02 -5.92
C GLU A 325 -8.81 19.65 -7.27
N ILE A 326 -7.78 19.84 -8.10
CA ILE A 326 -7.88 20.42 -9.42
C ILE A 326 -7.67 19.28 -10.42
N GLY A 327 -8.77 18.75 -10.98
CA GLY A 327 -8.70 17.63 -11.92
C GLY A 327 -10.03 16.91 -12.23
N GLY A 328 -11.10 17.17 -11.47
CA GLY A 328 -12.40 16.51 -11.64
C GLY A 328 -12.31 14.98 -11.47
N ASP A 329 -13.27 14.24 -12.04
CA ASP A 329 -13.36 12.78 -11.95
C ASP A 329 -12.14 12.02 -12.51
N ASN A 330 -11.33 12.69 -13.34
CA ASN A 330 -10.05 12.14 -13.82
C ASN A 330 -8.90 12.28 -12.81
N GLY A 331 -9.19 12.75 -11.58
CA GLY A 331 -8.23 13.05 -10.52
C GLY A 331 -8.07 11.95 -9.45
N GLU A 332 -8.72 10.80 -9.57
CA GLU A 332 -8.67 9.74 -8.57
C GLU A 332 -7.23 9.24 -8.33
N ILE A 333 -6.79 9.31 -7.07
CA ILE A 333 -5.46 8.90 -6.63
C ILE A 333 -5.52 7.55 -5.93
N MET A 334 -6.42 7.42 -4.96
CA MET A 334 -6.58 6.21 -4.18
C MET A 334 -8.03 6.05 -3.73
N LYS A 335 -8.49 4.81 -3.71
CA LYS A 335 -9.79 4.40 -3.21
C LYS A 335 -9.61 3.50 -2.01
N GLY A 336 -10.49 3.61 -1.02
CA GLY A 336 -10.39 2.84 0.20
C GLY A 336 -11.73 2.37 0.74
N TRP A 337 -11.70 1.23 1.43
CA TRP A 337 -12.73 0.84 2.39
C TRP A 337 -12.09 0.52 3.71
N THR A 338 -12.73 0.95 4.79
CA THR A 338 -12.33 0.59 6.14
C THR A 338 -13.52 0.07 6.91
N LYS A 339 -13.25 -0.91 7.77
CA LYS A 339 -14.18 -1.35 8.80
C LYS A 339 -13.60 -1.00 10.15
N TRP A 340 -14.41 -0.38 10.98
CA TRP A 340 -14.08 0.02 12.33
C TRP A 340 -14.91 -0.81 13.30
N ARG A 341 -14.35 -1.10 14.48
CA ARG A 341 -15.06 -1.74 15.58
C ARG A 341 -15.05 -0.84 16.80
N SER A 342 -16.10 -0.90 17.60
CA SER A 342 -16.18 -0.10 18.83
C SER A 342 -14.98 -0.42 19.74
N LYS A 343 -14.33 0.62 20.27
CA LYS A 343 -13.32 0.43 21.31
C LYS A 343 -14.05 -0.07 22.54
N LYS A 344 -13.66 -1.23 23.05
CA LYS A 344 -14.11 -1.65 24.37
C LYS A 344 -13.61 -0.60 25.36
N LEU A 345 -14.55 0.11 26.01
CA LEU A 345 -14.23 0.94 27.17
C LEU A 345 -13.51 0.03 28.16
N GLY A 346 -12.21 0.26 28.35
CA GLY A 346 -11.44 -0.43 29.37
C GLY A 346 -12.06 -0.11 30.74
N HIS A 347 -12.31 -1.15 31.52
CA HIS A 347 -12.67 -1.03 32.94
C HIS A 347 -11.51 -0.46 33.76
#